data_AF-A0A9D2B380-F1
#
_entry.id   AF-A0A9D2B380-F1
#
_cell.length_a   1.000
_cell.length_b   1.000
_cell.length_c   1.000
_cell.angle_alpha   90.00
_cell.angle_beta   90.00
_cell.angle_gamma   90.00
#
_symmetry.space_group_name_H-M   'P 1'
#
loop_
_entity.id
_entity.type
_entity.pdbx_description
1 polymer ?
#
loop_
_entity_poly.entity_id
_entity_poly.type
_entity_poly.pdbx_seq_one_letter_code
_entity_poly.pdbx_strand_id
1 'polypeptide(L)'
;MSWKTNCYNALNSAKLFQDSGHRSRFKELIDCYGNYPFFSRGLCKCMYLSAWDEEHFCILLGMLTTMSLDQETSTAEMRIQGDVLASRQNDEEYYIYQLSISFLDNQPFHLDNNANIGPETMYIIQCALQAAEIIDTVSDQTESVPVSSANL
;
A
#
# COMPACT_ATOMS: atom_id res chain seq x y z
N MET A 1 -4.26 1.71 19.70
CA MET A 1 -3.45 1.01 18.66
C MET A 1 -3.28 1.92 17.45
N SER A 2 -2.08 2.01 16.88
CA SER A 2 -1.84 2.79 15.66
C SER A 2 -2.68 2.25 14.49
N TRP A 3 -3.23 3.14 13.65
CA TRP A 3 -4.01 2.76 12.45
C TRP A 3 -3.27 1.76 11.56
N LYS A 4 -1.93 1.80 11.58
CA LYS A 4 -1.02 0.92 10.85
C LYS A 4 -1.21 -0.56 11.21
N THR A 5 -1.31 -0.87 12.50
CA THR A 5 -1.59 -2.23 12.99
C THR A 5 -3.03 -2.65 12.69
N ASN A 6 -3.95 -1.68 12.69
CA ASN A 6 -5.35 -1.93 12.40
C ASN A 6 -5.57 -2.24 10.90
N CYS A 7 -4.75 -1.72 9.99
CA CYS A 7 -4.81 -2.06 8.56
C CYS A 7 -4.64 -3.56 8.33
N TYR A 8 -3.61 -4.18 8.89
CA TYR A 8 -3.40 -5.62 8.78
C TYR A 8 -4.61 -6.42 9.28
N ASN A 9 -5.11 -6.08 10.47
CA ASN A 9 -6.25 -6.77 11.06
C ASN A 9 -7.52 -6.61 10.22
N ALA A 10 -7.82 -5.40 9.74
CA ALA A 10 -8.99 -5.11 8.93
C ALA A 10 -8.97 -5.88 7.60
N LEU A 11 -7.84 -5.88 6.89
CA LEU A 11 -7.66 -6.63 5.64
C LEU A 11 -7.77 -8.15 5.86
N ASN A 12 -7.21 -8.64 6.96
CA ASN A 12 -7.30 -10.05 7.32
C ASN A 12 -8.74 -10.47 7.65
N SER A 13 -9.47 -9.65 8.42
CA SER A 13 -10.90 -9.88 8.73
C SER A 13 -11.77 -9.84 7.47
N ALA A 14 -11.45 -8.97 6.52
CA ALA A 14 -12.13 -8.88 5.22
C ALA A 14 -11.74 -9.99 4.23
N LYS A 15 -10.77 -10.85 4.59
CA LYS A 15 -10.26 -11.96 3.76
C LYS A 15 -9.72 -11.51 2.40
N LEU A 16 -9.06 -10.34 2.36
CA LEU A 16 -8.53 -9.80 1.11
C LEU A 16 -7.16 -10.37 0.71
N PHE A 17 -6.44 -11.03 1.62
CA PHE A 17 -5.20 -11.71 1.26
C PHE A 17 -5.47 -12.96 0.43
N GLN A 18 -4.86 -13.00 -0.76
CA GLN A 18 -4.97 -14.11 -1.71
C GLN A 18 -4.52 -15.44 -1.10
N ASP A 19 -3.39 -15.44 -0.39
CA ASP A 19 -2.83 -16.61 0.28
C ASP A 19 -1.95 -16.21 1.47
N SER A 20 -1.32 -17.21 2.11
CA SER A 20 -0.41 -16.98 3.23
C SER A 20 0.86 -16.24 2.85
N GLY A 21 1.33 -16.36 1.60
CA GLY A 21 2.50 -15.66 1.09
C GLY A 21 2.22 -14.17 0.95
N HIS A 22 1.12 -13.80 0.31
CA HIS A 22 0.67 -12.41 0.18
C HIS A 22 0.51 -11.77 1.57
N ARG A 23 -0.18 -12.46 2.49
CA ARG A 23 -0.35 -11.98 3.87
C ARG A 23 0.98 -11.75 4.59
N SER A 24 1.94 -12.66 4.43
CA SER A 24 3.23 -12.58 5.14
C SER A 24 4.09 -11.45 4.60
N ARG A 25 4.16 -11.30 3.27
CA ARG A 25 4.90 -10.21 2.61
C ARG A 25 4.34 -8.84 2.98
N PHE A 26 3.02 -8.67 3.00
CA PHE A 26 2.41 -7.41 3.45
C PHE A 26 2.75 -7.11 4.92
N LYS A 27 2.65 -8.12 5.79
CA LYS A 27 2.95 -7.96 7.21
C LYS A 27 4.41 -7.53 7.44
N GLU A 28 5.35 -8.12 6.71
CA GLU A 28 6.76 -7.77 6.77
C GLU A 28 6.99 -6.29 6.44
N LEU A 29 6.40 -5.80 5.34
CA LEU A 29 6.52 -4.39 4.95
C LEU A 29 5.97 -3.44 6.03
N ILE A 30 4.81 -3.76 6.61
CA ILE A 30 4.20 -2.94 7.67
C ILE A 30 5.03 -2.96 8.95
N ASP A 31 5.50 -4.13 9.39
CA ASP A 31 6.29 -4.27 10.61
C ASP A 31 7.64 -3.53 10.50
N CYS A 32 8.27 -3.59 9.31
CA CYS A 32 9.57 -2.97 9.07
C CYS A 32 9.47 -1.46 8.84
N TYR A 33 8.56 -1.01 7.98
CA TYR A 33 8.56 0.38 7.47
C TYR A 33 7.40 1.23 7.99
N GLY A 34 6.43 0.63 8.68
CA GLY A 34 5.24 1.32 9.17
C GLY A 34 5.58 2.55 10.03
N ASN A 35 6.67 2.55 10.78
CA ASN A 35 7.02 3.65 11.69
C ASN A 35 7.92 4.73 11.08
N TYR A 36 8.28 4.64 9.79
CA TYR A 36 9.11 5.64 9.14
C TYR A 36 8.34 6.93 8.83
N PRO A 37 9.02 8.09 8.75
CA PRO A 37 8.37 9.38 8.50
C PRO A 37 7.64 9.46 7.15
N PHE A 38 8.13 8.77 6.12
CA PHE A 38 7.49 8.71 4.80
C PHE A 38 6.23 7.83 4.76
N PHE A 39 5.94 7.07 5.84
CA PHE A 39 4.84 6.11 5.82
C PHE A 39 3.47 6.81 5.80
N SER A 40 2.70 6.54 4.75
CA SER A 40 1.39 7.12 4.49
C SER A 40 0.34 6.05 4.16
N ARG A 41 -0.94 6.44 4.09
CA ARG A 41 -2.01 5.53 3.62
C ARG A 41 -1.78 5.11 2.16
N GLY A 42 -1.33 6.04 1.31
CA GLY A 42 -0.94 5.74 -0.06
C GLY A 42 0.12 4.65 -0.13
N LEU A 43 1.20 4.79 0.66
CA LEU A 43 2.24 3.77 0.73
C LEU A 43 1.75 2.43 1.27
N CYS A 44 0.86 2.44 2.28
CA CYS A 44 0.25 1.22 2.81
C CYS A 44 -0.53 0.46 1.71
N LYS A 45 -1.22 1.18 0.82
CA LYS A 45 -1.91 0.58 -0.34
C LYS A 45 -0.90 0.01 -1.36
N CYS A 46 0.19 0.73 -1.64
CA CYS A 46 1.27 0.22 -2.49
C CYS A 46 1.91 -1.04 -1.91
N MET A 47 2.14 -1.10 -0.59
CA MET A 47 2.66 -2.29 0.09
C MET A 47 1.72 -3.49 -0.02
N TYR A 48 0.41 -3.27 0.06
CA TYR A 48 -0.57 -4.33 -0.16
C TYR A 48 -0.48 -4.84 -1.60
N LEU A 49 -0.50 -3.94 -2.58
CA LEU A 49 -0.44 -4.30 -4.00
C LEU A 49 0.86 -5.03 -4.35
N SER A 50 2.02 -4.52 -3.91
CA SER A 50 3.32 -5.14 -4.20
C SER A 50 3.51 -6.49 -3.49
N ALA A 51 2.77 -6.72 -2.41
CA ALA A 51 2.79 -8.00 -1.72
C ALA A 51 1.96 -9.08 -2.44
N TRP A 52 1.52 -8.86 -3.68
CA TRP A 52 0.82 -9.89 -4.45
C TRP A 52 1.75 -11.05 -4.82
N ASP A 53 2.89 -10.76 -5.43
CA ASP A 53 3.94 -11.71 -5.82
C ASP A 53 5.33 -11.33 -5.27
N GLU A 54 6.33 -12.19 -5.52
CA GLU A 54 7.70 -11.99 -5.03
C GLU A 54 8.47 -10.92 -5.79
N GLU A 55 8.17 -10.73 -7.08
CA GLU A 55 8.86 -9.78 -7.94
C GLU A 55 8.55 -8.35 -7.52
N HIS A 56 7.27 -7.99 -7.45
CA HIS A 56 6.82 -6.69 -6.99
C HIS A 56 7.20 -6.42 -5.53
N PHE A 57 7.18 -7.44 -4.69
CA PHE A 57 7.62 -7.34 -3.30
C PHE A 57 9.09 -6.95 -3.22
N CYS A 58 9.97 -7.62 -3.98
CA CYS A 58 11.39 -7.29 -4.00
C CYS A 58 11.66 -5.87 -4.50
N ILE A 59 10.92 -5.42 -5.54
CA ILE A 59 11.04 -4.06 -6.06
C ILE A 59 10.69 -3.04 -4.98
N LEU A 60 9.53 -3.19 -4.32
CA LEU A 60 9.12 -2.25 -3.29
C LEU A 60 10.06 -2.28 -2.07
N LEU A 61 10.49 -3.47 -1.64
CA LEU A 61 11.41 -3.63 -0.52
C LEU A 61 12.74 -2.91 -0.79
N GLY A 62 13.25 -2.98 -2.03
CA GLY A 62 14.42 -2.24 -2.47
C GLY A 62 14.23 -0.73 -2.34
N MET A 63 13.12 -0.19 -2.87
CA MET A 63 12.80 1.23 -2.77
C MET A 63 12.71 1.70 -1.32
N LEU A 64 11.97 0.98 -0.48
CA LEU A 64 11.80 1.31 0.94
C LEU A 64 13.14 1.28 1.70
N THR A 65 14.03 0.35 1.36
CA THR A 65 15.36 0.25 1.95
C THR A 65 16.19 1.49 1.62
N THR A 66 16.22 1.90 0.35
CA THR A 66 16.90 3.13 -0.07
C THR A 66 16.32 4.36 0.63
N MET A 67 15.00 4.54 0.60
CA MET A 67 14.33 5.67 1.27
C MET A 67 14.65 5.74 2.77
N SER A 68 14.75 4.58 3.43
CA SER A 68 15.11 4.48 4.85
C SER A 68 16.55 4.90 5.11
N LEU A 69 17.49 4.50 4.25
CA LEU A 69 18.90 4.87 4.34
C LEU A 69 19.11 6.37 4.09
N ASP A 70 18.39 6.92 3.10
CA ASP A 70 18.45 8.33 2.72
C ASP A 70 17.62 9.24 3.64
N GLN A 71 16.94 8.66 4.64
CA GLN A 71 16.11 9.35 5.63
C GLN A 71 15.02 10.21 5.00
N GLU A 72 14.39 9.69 3.94
CA GLU A 72 13.30 10.38 3.28
C GLU A 72 12.11 10.61 4.23
N THR A 73 11.36 11.67 3.97
CA THR A 73 10.15 12.02 4.74
C THR A 73 8.88 12.00 3.90
N SER A 74 8.98 11.63 2.62
CA SER A 74 7.85 11.56 1.68
C SER A 74 8.09 10.45 0.65
N THR A 75 7.07 10.12 -0.14
CA THR A 75 7.13 9.11 -1.22
C THR A 75 7.37 9.71 -2.61
N ALA A 76 7.88 10.95 -2.69
CA ALA A 76 8.05 11.66 -3.97
C ALA A 76 8.99 10.93 -4.92
N GLU A 77 10.14 10.44 -4.43
CA GLU A 77 11.11 9.71 -5.24
C GLU A 77 10.54 8.36 -5.71
N MET A 78 9.87 7.63 -4.81
CA MET A 78 9.16 6.40 -5.17
C MET A 78 8.14 6.61 -6.29
N ARG A 79 7.40 7.73 -6.26
CA ARG A 79 6.44 8.07 -7.30
C ARG A 79 7.11 8.33 -8.65
N ILE A 80 8.25 9.02 -8.68
CA ILE A 80 9.04 9.23 -9.91
C ILE A 80 9.56 7.90 -10.46
N GLN A 81 10.06 7.02 -9.60
CA GLN A 81 10.54 5.70 -10.01
C GLN A 81 9.39 4.82 -10.54
N GLY A 82 8.22 4.90 -9.92
CA GLY A 82 6.99 4.25 -10.40
C GLY A 82 6.65 4.67 -11.83
N ASP A 83 6.68 5.97 -12.13
CA ASP A 83 6.44 6.48 -13.50
C ASP A 83 7.46 5.91 -14.50
N VAL A 84 8.74 5.86 -14.12
CA VAL A 84 9.80 5.29 -14.98
C VAL A 84 9.55 3.81 -15.23
N LEU A 85 9.17 3.03 -14.21
CA LEU A 85 8.86 1.61 -14.37
C LEU A 85 7.62 1.41 -15.24
N ALA A 86 6.55 2.17 -15.02
CA ALA A 86 5.36 2.11 -15.85
C ALA A 86 5.69 2.39 -17.32
N SER A 87 6.48 3.43 -17.61
CA SER A 87 6.82 3.80 -18.99
C SER A 87 7.64 2.75 -19.76
N ARG A 88 8.18 1.75 -19.06
CA ARG A 88 8.94 0.64 -19.66
C ARG A 88 8.07 -0.57 -19.96
N GLN A 89 6.88 -0.65 -19.37
CA GLN A 89 5.97 -1.77 -19.61
C GLN A 89 5.23 -1.59 -20.94
N ASN A 90 5.14 -2.67 -21.70
CA ASN A 90 4.36 -2.72 -22.95
C ASN A 90 3.17 -3.69 -22.83
N ASP A 91 2.93 -4.21 -21.63
CA ASP A 91 1.90 -5.19 -21.28
C ASP A 91 1.02 -4.65 -20.14
N GLU A 92 0.21 -5.53 -19.57
CA GLU A 92 -0.76 -5.19 -18.53
C GLU A 92 -0.15 -4.77 -17.19
N GLU A 93 1.13 -5.07 -16.93
CA GLU A 93 1.86 -4.61 -15.74
C GLU A 93 1.92 -3.08 -15.65
N TYR A 94 1.83 -2.40 -16.80
CA TYR A 94 1.66 -0.95 -16.86
C TYR A 94 0.57 -0.46 -15.88
N TYR A 95 -0.58 -1.15 -15.84
CA TYR A 95 -1.72 -0.76 -15.01
C TYR A 95 -1.50 -1.02 -13.52
N ILE A 96 -0.67 -2.00 -13.16
CA ILE A 96 -0.27 -2.25 -11.76
C ILE A 96 0.59 -1.09 -11.26
N TYR A 97 1.56 -0.64 -12.05
CA TYR A 97 2.36 0.54 -11.70
C TYR A 97 1.51 1.82 -11.65
N GLN A 98 0.62 2.03 -12.63
CA GLN A 98 -0.29 3.19 -12.62
C GLN A 98 -1.21 3.20 -11.38
N LEU A 99 -1.70 2.03 -10.95
CA LEU A 99 -2.47 1.91 -9.72
C LEU A 99 -1.63 2.31 -8.50
N SER A 100 -0.40 1.82 -8.41
CA SER A 100 0.54 2.21 -7.34
C SER A 100 0.79 3.72 -7.31
N ILE A 101 1.03 4.34 -8.47
CA ILE A 101 1.22 5.80 -8.58
C ILE A 101 -0.05 6.54 -8.13
N SER A 102 -1.23 6.09 -8.56
CA SER A 102 -2.50 6.71 -8.15
C SER A 102 -2.73 6.66 -6.63
N PHE A 103 -2.28 5.58 -5.97
CA PHE A 103 -2.32 5.47 -4.51
C PHE A 103 -1.38 6.46 -3.82
N LEU A 104 -0.16 6.66 -4.35
CA LEU A 104 0.79 7.64 -3.81
C LEU A 104 0.29 9.08 -3.99
N ASP A 105 -0.30 9.38 -5.15
CA ASP A 105 -0.82 10.72 -5.49
C ASP A 105 -2.21 11.00 -4.89
N ASN A 106 -2.81 10.00 -4.22
CA ASN A 106 -4.17 10.03 -3.69
C ASN A 106 -5.20 10.48 -4.76
N GLN A 107 -5.07 9.91 -5.95
CA GLN A 107 -5.95 10.16 -7.10
C GLN A 107 -6.79 8.91 -7.43
N PRO A 108 -7.98 9.08 -8.03
CA PRO A 108 -8.73 7.96 -8.56
C PRO A 108 -7.93 7.21 -9.63
N PHE A 109 -7.99 5.89 -9.59
CA PHE A 109 -7.44 5.04 -10.64
C PHE A 109 -8.39 5.01 -11.84
N HIS A 110 -7.84 5.17 -13.04
CA HIS A 110 -8.59 5.15 -14.29
C HIS A 110 -8.03 4.09 -15.23
N LEU A 111 -8.92 3.24 -15.74
CA LEU A 111 -8.63 2.30 -16.81
C LEU A 111 -9.07 2.90 -18.14
N ASP A 112 -8.20 2.81 -19.14
CA ASP A 112 -8.57 3.22 -20.50
C ASP A 112 -9.68 2.31 -21.05
N ASN A 113 -10.62 2.90 -21.79
CA ASN A 113 -11.74 2.14 -22.36
C ASN A 113 -11.32 1.00 -23.30
N ASN A 114 -10.10 1.06 -23.83
CA ASN A 114 -9.51 0.05 -24.72
C ASN A 114 -8.40 -0.74 -24.04
N ALA A 115 -8.29 -0.68 -22.71
CA ALA A 115 -7.28 -1.41 -21.96
C ALA A 115 -7.44 -2.92 -22.18
N ASN A 116 -6.45 -3.54 -22.80
CA ASN A 116 -6.38 -4.98 -22.96
C ASN A 116 -5.72 -5.59 -21.73
N ILE A 117 -6.52 -5.89 -20.71
CA ILE A 117 -6.06 -6.43 -19.42
C ILE A 117 -6.63 -7.84 -19.26
N GLY A 118 -5.75 -8.78 -18.99
CA GLY A 118 -6.08 -10.16 -18.68
C GLY A 118 -6.88 -10.29 -17.38
N PRO A 119 -7.61 -11.41 -17.21
CA PRO A 119 -8.47 -11.62 -16.05
C PRO A 119 -7.69 -11.66 -14.73
N GLU A 120 -6.44 -12.13 -14.75
CA GLU A 120 -5.58 -12.17 -13.57
C GLU A 120 -5.21 -10.76 -13.10
N THR A 121 -4.60 -9.94 -13.97
CA THR A 121 -4.25 -8.56 -13.65
C THR A 121 -5.47 -7.72 -13.25
N MET A 122 -6.62 -7.91 -13.92
CA MET A 122 -7.85 -7.26 -13.52
C MET A 122 -8.30 -7.65 -12.11
N TYR A 123 -8.16 -8.93 -11.74
CA TYR A 123 -8.47 -9.40 -10.40
C TYR A 123 -7.55 -8.78 -9.34
N ILE A 124 -6.24 -8.68 -9.62
CA ILE A 124 -5.28 -8.00 -8.75
C ILE A 124 -5.69 -6.55 -8.49
N ILE A 125 -5.99 -5.80 -9.57
CA ILE A 125 -6.44 -4.41 -9.51
C ILE A 125 -7.70 -4.28 -8.64
N GLN A 126 -8.70 -5.13 -8.83
CA GLN A 126 -9.94 -5.10 -8.06
C GLN A 126 -9.71 -5.38 -6.57
N CYS A 127 -8.91 -6.39 -6.25
CA CYS A 127 -8.56 -6.70 -4.86
C CYS A 127 -7.79 -5.54 -4.20
N ALA A 128 -6.88 -4.90 -4.92
CA ALA A 128 -6.13 -3.75 -4.42
C ALA A 128 -7.01 -2.52 -4.19
N LEU A 129 -7.99 -2.26 -5.07
CA LEU A 129 -8.96 -1.18 -4.88
C LEU A 129 -9.86 -1.44 -3.65
N GLN A 130 -10.33 -2.66 -3.47
CA GLN A 130 -11.10 -3.04 -2.27
C GLN A 130 -10.27 -2.88 -0.99
N ALA A 131 -9.01 -3.31 -1.02
CA ALA A 131 -8.10 -3.12 0.10
C ALA A 131 -7.85 -1.63 0.38
N ALA A 132 -7.73 -0.80 -0.66
CA ALA A 132 -7.54 0.63 -0.52
C ALA A 132 -8.71 1.32 0.19
N GLU A 133 -9.96 0.95 -0.15
CA GLU A 133 -11.15 1.43 0.56
C GLU A 133 -11.11 1.09 2.05
N ILE A 134 -10.76 -0.15 2.39
CA ILE A 134 -10.62 -0.56 3.80
C ILE A 134 -9.52 0.25 4.47
N ILE A 135 -8.33 0.35 3.86
CA ILE A 135 -7.20 1.11 4.41
C ILE A 135 -7.60 2.56 4.68
N ASP A 136 -8.39 3.21 3.82
CA ASP A 136 -8.82 4.59 4.02
C ASP A 136 -9.81 4.75 5.19
N THR A 137 -10.62 3.72 5.47
CA THR A 137 -11.62 3.75 6.55
C THR A 137 -11.07 3.38 7.94
N VAL A 138 -9.87 2.81 8.02
CA VAL A 138 -9.25 2.44 9.32
C VAL A 138 -8.97 3.71 10.13
N SER A 139 -9.74 3.92 11.19
CA SER A 139 -9.65 5.11 12.05
C SER A 139 -8.37 5.17 12.87
N ASP A 140 -7.83 6.38 12.99
CA ASP A 140 -6.87 6.76 14.02
C ASP A 140 -7.56 6.83 15.38
N GLN A 141 -7.75 5.69 16.06
CA GLN A 141 -8.14 5.75 17.47
C GLN A 141 -6.93 6.17 18.31
N THR A 142 -6.71 7.49 18.41
CA THR A 142 -6.03 8.07 19.57
C THR A 142 -6.86 7.72 20.79
N GLU A 143 -6.32 6.91 21.69
CA GLU A 143 -6.86 6.76 23.04
C GLU A 143 -6.95 8.16 23.65
N SER A 144 -8.16 8.71 23.73
CA SER A 144 -8.43 9.81 24.65
C SER A 144 -8.24 9.23 26.04
N VAL A 145 -7.09 9.52 26.65
CA VAL A 145 -6.85 9.25 28.07
C VAL A 145 -8.04 9.84 28.83
N PRO A 146 -8.83 9.05 29.58
CA PRO A 146 -9.80 9.64 30.48
C PRO A 146 -9.01 10.46 31.50
N VAL A 147 -9.17 11.78 31.46
CA VAL A 147 -8.67 12.66 32.51
C VAL A 147 -9.33 12.17 33.79
N SER A 148 -8.54 11.45 34.60
CA SER A 148 -8.90 11.15 35.98
C SER A 148 -9.04 12.49 36.68
N SER A 149 -10.26 12.98 36.79
CA SER A 149 -10.63 14.01 37.74
C SER A 149 -10.58 13.39 39.13
N ALA A 150 -9.37 13.14 39.62
CA ALA A 150 -9.08 13.30 41.03
C ALA A 150 -9.09 14.81 41.28
N ASN A 151 -10.10 15.30 42.00
CA ASN A 151 -9.96 16.43 42.90
C ASN A 151 -11.20 16.53 43.80
N LEU A 152 -10.94 16.16 45.06
CA LEU A 152 -11.47 16.68 46.33
C LEU A 152 -12.97 16.55 46.61
#